data_AF-A0A7W1JWL2-F1
#
_entry.id   AF-A0A7W1JWL2-F1
#
_cell.length_a   1.000
_cell.length_b   1.000
_cell.length_c   1.000
_cell.angle_alpha   90.00
_cell.angle_beta   90.00
_cell.angle_gamma   90.00
#
_symmetry.space_group_name_H-M   'P 1'
#
loop_
_entity.id
_entity.type
_entity.pdbx_description
1 polymer ?
#
loop_
_entity_poly.entity_id
_entity_poly.type
_entity_poly.pdbx_seq_one_letter_code
_entity_poly.pdbx_strand_id
1 'polypeptide(L)'
;MPLDEADRNAAIRRALFVFAAGGDLHREPTLEDPAVLELAHDLDSPERREALTAAVERLDADPDARERLQDPDLAWRAFACSLLAEALGEDAES
;
A
#
# COMPACT_ATOMS: atom_id res chain seq x y z
N MET A 1 -5.64 -2.35 17.87
CA MET A 1 -5.03 -3.72 17.86
C MET A 1 -4.22 -3.83 16.58
N PRO A 2 -2.97 -4.31 16.58
CA PRO A 2 -2.30 -4.59 15.31
C PRO A 2 -3.17 -5.62 14.57
N LEU A 3 -3.53 -5.40 13.29
CA LEU A 3 -4.07 -6.52 12.52
C LEU A 3 -3.07 -7.65 12.63
N ASP A 4 -3.57 -8.85 12.81
CA ASP A 4 -2.69 -9.99 12.76
C ASP A 4 -2.03 -10.02 11.36
N GLU A 5 -0.81 -10.55 11.29
CA GLU A 5 -0.08 -10.61 10.03
C GLU A 5 -0.84 -11.38 8.94
N ALA A 6 -1.69 -12.34 9.32
CA ALA A 6 -2.57 -13.06 8.42
C ALA A 6 -3.68 -12.16 7.85
N ASP A 7 -4.26 -11.23 8.61
CA ASP A 7 -5.25 -10.26 8.12
C ASP A 7 -4.63 -9.32 7.08
N ARG A 8 -3.41 -8.82 7.34
CA ARG A 8 -2.64 -8.04 6.33
C ARG A 8 -2.41 -8.88 5.08
N ASN A 9 -1.91 -10.10 5.24
CA ASN A 9 -1.60 -10.98 4.12
C ASN A 9 -2.87 -11.41 3.35
N ALA A 10 -4.02 -11.51 4.03
CA ALA A 10 -5.30 -11.79 3.39
C ALA A 10 -5.77 -10.60 2.54
N ALA A 11 -5.63 -9.37 3.04
CA ALA A 11 -5.92 -8.16 2.27
C ALA A 11 -5.03 -8.03 1.02
N ILE A 12 -3.73 -8.30 1.16
CA ILE A 12 -2.78 -8.28 0.02
C ILE A 12 -3.18 -9.31 -1.04
N ARG A 13 -3.49 -10.56 -0.65
CA ARG A 13 -3.95 -11.58 -1.60
C ARG A 13 -5.22 -11.17 -2.33
N ARG A 14 -6.19 -10.57 -1.64
CA ARG A 14 -7.40 -10.02 -2.29
C ARG A 14 -7.04 -8.94 -3.30
N ALA A 15 -6.17 -8.01 -2.93
CA ALA A 15 -5.71 -6.96 -3.83
C ALA A 15 -5.00 -7.50 -5.08
N LEU A 16 -4.14 -8.53 -4.93
CA LEU A 16 -3.52 -9.23 -6.05
C LEU A 16 -4.55 -9.83 -7.00
N PHE A 17 -5.61 -10.47 -6.48
CA PHE A 17 -6.69 -10.99 -7.32
C PHE A 17 -7.44 -9.89 -8.08
N VAL A 18 -7.72 -8.76 -7.41
CA VAL A 18 -8.34 -7.59 -8.05
C VAL A 18 -7.44 -7.02 -9.15
N PHE A 19 -6.13 -6.93 -8.89
CA PHE A 19 -5.15 -6.45 -9.86
C PHE A 19 -5.05 -7.37 -11.08
N ALA A 20 -5.00 -8.69 -10.86
CA ALA A 20 -5.02 -9.72 -11.90
C ALA A 20 -6.27 -9.65 -12.78
N ALA A 21 -7.43 -9.36 -12.19
CA ALA A 21 -8.68 -9.20 -12.92
C ALA A 21 -8.68 -7.96 -13.83
N GLY A 22 -7.82 -6.97 -13.55
CA GLY A 22 -7.68 -5.73 -14.29
C GLY A 22 -6.82 -5.81 -15.56
N GLY A 23 -6.11 -6.92 -15.81
CA GLY A 23 -5.32 -7.12 -17.02
C GLY A 23 -3.91 -7.64 -16.75
N ASP A 24 -2.91 -6.94 -17.29
CA ASP A 24 -1.50 -7.36 -17.22
C ASP A 24 -0.93 -7.28 -15.80
N LEU A 25 -0.47 -8.42 -15.27
CA LEU A 25 0.17 -8.55 -13.96
C LEU A 25 1.59 -7.99 -13.92
N HIS A 26 2.22 -7.79 -15.09
CA HIS A 26 3.58 -7.28 -15.17
C HIS A 26 3.67 -5.75 -15.16
N ARG A 27 2.52 -5.06 -15.07
CA ARG A 27 2.50 -3.59 -14.96
C ARG A 27 2.72 -3.15 -13.51
N GLU A 28 3.36 -2.01 -13.35
CA GLU A 28 3.49 -1.36 -12.04
C GLU A 28 2.13 -0.84 -11.55
N PRO A 29 1.74 -1.09 -10.29
CA PRO A 29 0.52 -0.54 -9.73
C PRO A 29 0.63 0.98 -9.56
N THR A 30 -0.50 1.66 -9.71
CA THR A 30 -0.64 3.11 -9.55
C THR A 30 -1.51 3.43 -8.34
N LEU A 31 -1.38 4.65 -7.80
CA LEU A 31 -2.13 5.08 -6.60
C LEU A 31 -3.66 5.09 -6.78
N GLU A 32 -4.12 5.13 -8.03
CA GLU A 32 -5.55 5.18 -8.38
C GLU A 32 -6.08 3.82 -8.84
N ASP A 33 -5.23 2.77 -8.87
CA ASP A 33 -5.69 1.45 -9.26
C ASP A 33 -6.72 0.90 -8.26
N PRO A 34 -7.81 0.25 -8.73
CA PRO A 34 -8.83 -0.31 -7.85
C PRO A 34 -8.27 -1.24 -6.78
N ALA A 35 -7.26 -2.04 -7.13
CA ALA A 35 -6.58 -2.92 -6.19
C ALA A 35 -5.87 -2.17 -5.05
N VAL A 36 -5.26 -1.02 -5.34
CA VAL A 36 -4.59 -0.17 -4.35
C VAL A 36 -5.60 0.53 -3.45
N LEU A 37 -6.70 1.03 -4.03
CA LEU A 37 -7.76 1.69 -3.27
C LEU A 37 -8.47 0.73 -2.31
N GLU A 38 -8.79 -0.48 -2.77
CA GLU A 38 -9.38 -1.55 -1.95
C GLU A 38 -8.41 -2.00 -0.85
N LEU A 39 -7.12 -2.18 -1.17
CA LEU A 39 -6.10 -2.54 -0.18
C LEU A 39 -5.95 -1.45 0.89
N ALA A 40 -5.91 -0.19 0.48
CA ALA A 40 -5.85 0.95 1.38
C ALA A 40 -7.06 0.98 2.32
N HIS A 41 -8.26 0.73 1.79
CA HIS A 41 -9.48 0.66 2.59
C HIS A 41 -9.46 -0.52 3.57
N ASP A 42 -9.10 -1.73 3.11
CA ASP A 42 -9.03 -2.94 3.94
C ASP A 42 -8.03 -2.82 5.10
N LEU A 43 -6.95 -2.08 4.89
CA LEU A 43 -5.93 -1.88 5.90
C LEU A 43 -6.23 -0.70 6.84
N ASP A 44 -7.24 0.12 6.55
CA ASP A 44 -7.44 1.39 7.23
C ASP A 44 -7.81 1.18 8.70
N SER A 45 -6.93 1.68 9.58
CA SER A 45 -7.22 1.80 11.00
C SER A 45 -6.55 3.03 11.59
N PRO A 46 -7.15 3.68 12.61
CA PRO A 46 -6.56 4.85 13.26
C PRO A 46 -5.11 4.61 13.73
N GLU A 47 -4.85 3.45 14.34
CA GLU A 47 -3.52 3.12 14.87
C GLU A 47 -2.47 2.97 13.76
N ARG A 48 -2.89 2.49 12.59
CA ARG A 48 -2.00 2.31 11.44
C ARG A 48 -1.74 3.61 10.71
N ARG A 49 -2.75 4.46 10.58
CA ARG A 49 -2.57 5.83 10.07
C ARG A 49 -1.59 6.60 10.95
N GLU A 50 -1.73 6.50 12.28
CA GLU A 50 -0.80 7.12 13.22
C GLU A 50 0.63 6.56 13.07
N ALA A 51 0.76 5.24 12.97
CA ALA A 51 2.06 4.59 12.75
C ALA A 51 2.72 5.03 11.43
N LEU A 52 1.95 5.17 10.35
CA LEU A 52 2.46 5.65 9.07
C LEU A 52 2.91 7.11 9.16
N THR A 53 2.09 7.99 9.74
CA THR A 53 2.45 9.40 9.93
C THR A 53 3.76 9.53 10.71
N ALA A 54 3.92 8.80 11.81
CA ALA A 54 5.14 8.78 12.60
C ALA A 54 6.35 8.18 11.84
N ALA A 55 6.12 7.31 10.86
CA ALA A 55 7.18 6.78 10.00
C ALA A 55 7.59 7.82 8.93
N VAL A 56 6.63 8.49 8.29
CA VAL A 56 6.86 9.56 7.31
C VAL A 56 7.64 10.72 7.93
N GLU A 57 7.33 11.11 9.17
CA GLU A 57 8.06 12.18 9.87
C GLU A 57 9.54 11.84 10.13
N ARG A 58 9.86 10.55 10.25
CA ARG A 58 11.21 10.03 10.48
C ARG A 58 11.93 9.65 9.19
N LEU A 59 11.26 9.72 8.05
CA LEU A 59 11.84 9.36 6.77
C LEU A 59 12.91 10.39 6.39
N ASP A 60 14.12 9.89 6.16
CA ASP A 60 15.21 10.66 5.54
C ASP A 60 15.01 10.61 4.02
N ALA A 61 14.08 11.44 3.54
CA ALA A 61 13.73 11.56 2.13
C ALA A 61 13.94 12.99 1.64
N ASP A 62 13.98 13.13 0.32
CA ASP A 62 14.00 14.43 -0.34
C ASP A 62 12.83 15.32 0.14
N PRO A 63 13.05 16.63 0.36
CA PRO A 63 12.01 17.54 0.85
C PRO A 63 10.74 17.52 0.00
N ASP A 64 10.85 17.39 -1.33
CA ASP A 64 9.69 17.36 -2.23
C ASP A 64 8.91 16.05 -2.12
N ALA A 65 9.58 14.94 -1.81
CA ALA A 65 8.92 13.67 -1.53
C ALA A 65 8.21 13.72 -0.16
N ARG A 66 8.87 14.32 0.84
CA ARG A 66 8.30 14.50 2.17
C ARG A 66 7.09 15.44 2.16
N GLU A 67 7.13 16.52 1.37
CA GLU A 67 6.01 17.44 1.21
C GLU A 67 4.78 16.74 0.63
N ARG A 68 4.96 15.90 -0.39
CA ARG A 68 3.87 15.09 -0.97
C ARG A 68 3.24 14.14 0.06
N LEU A 69 4.06 13.55 0.93
CA LEU A 69 3.58 12.63 1.98
C LEU A 69 2.94 13.35 3.19
N GLN A 70 2.82 14.67 3.18
CA GLN A 70 2.05 15.40 4.20
C GLN A 70 0.54 15.20 4.06
N ASP A 71 0.05 14.86 2.86
CA ASP A 71 -1.35 14.45 2.67
C ASP A 71 -1.50 13.02 3.23
N PRO A 72 -2.27 12.83 4.33
CA PRO A 72 -2.38 11.54 4.99
C PRO A 72 -3.07 10.49 4.12
N ASP A 73 -4.02 10.87 3.26
CA ASP A 73 -4.70 9.94 2.36
C ASP A 73 -3.81 9.57 1.17
N LEU A 74 -2.98 10.50 0.69
CA LEU A 74 -1.97 10.20 -0.33
C LEU A 74 -0.88 9.28 0.21
N ALA A 75 -0.35 9.57 1.40
CA ALA A 75 0.65 8.74 2.06
C ALA A 75 0.12 7.32 2.30
N TRP A 76 -1.15 7.20 2.71
CA TRP A 76 -1.79 5.91 2.94
C TRP A 76 -1.94 5.08 1.65
N ARG A 77 -2.34 5.72 0.55
CA ARG A 77 -2.41 5.07 -0.77
C ARG A 77 -1.03 4.69 -1.30
N ALA A 78 -0.01 5.53 -1.08
CA ALA A 78 1.37 5.22 -1.45
C ALA A 78 1.90 4.00 -0.69
N PHE A 79 1.59 3.88 0.59
CA PHE A 79 1.90 2.71 1.40
C PHE A 79 1.20 1.44 0.89
N ALA A 80 -0.10 1.50 0.60
CA ALA A 80 -0.81 0.35 0.02
C ALA A 80 -0.24 -0.04 -1.36
N CYS A 81 0.12 0.95 -2.18
CA CYS A 81 0.74 0.74 -3.49
C CYS A 81 2.10 0.03 -3.37
N SER A 82 2.93 0.41 -2.39
CA SER A 82 4.23 -0.24 -2.19
C SER A 82 4.07 -1.70 -1.74
N LEU A 83 3.13 -1.98 -0.82
CA LEU A 83 2.83 -3.36 -0.41
C LEU A 83 2.38 -4.25 -1.58
N LEU A 84 1.55 -3.69 -2.47
CA LEU A 84 1.12 -4.42 -3.65
C LEU A 84 2.27 -4.64 -4.64
N ALA A 85 3.11 -3.62 -4.85
CA ALA A 85 4.28 -3.73 -5.72
C ALA A 85 5.31 -4.75 -5.21
N GLU A 86 5.56 -4.79 -3.90
CA GLU A 86 6.40 -5.80 -3.25
C GLU A 86 5.86 -7.20 -3.50
N ALA A 87 4.57 -7.42 -3.26
CA ALA A 87 3.94 -8.73 -3.46
C ALA A 87 3.95 -9.19 -4.93
N LEU A 88 3.74 -8.27 -5.88
CA LEU A 88 3.85 -8.56 -7.32
C LEU A 88 5.28 -8.94 -7.73
N GLY A 89 6.29 -8.36 -7.08
CA GLY A 89 7.69 -8.74 -7.25
C GLY A 89 7.98 -10.16 -6.74
N GLU A 90 7.49 -10.49 -5.54
CA GLU A 90 7.65 -11.83 -4.95
C GLU A 90 6.95 -12.93 -5.78
N ASP A 91 5.77 -12.64 -6.34
CA ASP A 91 5.03 -13.57 -7.21
C ASP A 91 5.71 -13.78 -8.57
N ALA A 92 6.45 -12.79 -9.09
CA ALA A 92 7.16 -12.90 -10.37
C ALA A 92 8.44 -13.75 -10.31
N GLU A 93 9.00 -13.93 -9.11
CA GLU A 93 10.24 -14.69 -8.87
C GLU A 93 9.99 -16.16 -8.47
N SER A 94 8.73 -16.58 -8.31
CA SER A 94 8.31 -17.92 -7.82
C SER A 94 7.98 -18.94 -8.91
#